data_AF-A0A4S4C0B0-F1
#
_entry.id   AF-A0A4S4C0B0-F1
#
_cell.length_a   1.000
_cell.length_b   1.000
_cell.length_c   1.000
_cell.angle_alpha   90.00
_cell.angle_beta   90.00
_cell.angle_gamma   90.00
#
_symmetry.space_group_name_H-M   'P 1'
#
loop_
_entity.id
_entity.type
_entity.pdbx_description
1 polymer ?
#
loop_
_entity_poly.entity_id
_entity_poly.type
_entity_poly.pdbx_seq_one_letter_code
_entity_poly.pdbx_strand_id
1 'polypeptide(L)'
;MAYPLITDCPVCSKKLKVKKLHCTHCHTTIENEFEMSKFASLATEQLDFIEVFIKCRGNIKEVEKELSISYPTVRGKLTEIIEALGYKTQSKNKLDKQKVLTMLDSGEITVDEAIKMLKEDGEDS
;
A
#
# COMPACT_ATOMS: atom_id res chain seq x y z
N MET A 1 11.05 2.87 28.54
CA MET A 1 10.64 3.51 27.26
C MET A 1 11.01 2.57 26.13
N ALA A 2 10.09 2.32 25.20
CA ALA A 2 10.34 1.51 24.01
C ALA A 2 10.53 2.45 22.80
N TYR A 3 11.48 2.13 21.93
CA TYR A 3 11.73 2.87 20.68
C TYR A 3 11.08 2.14 19.50
N PRO A 4 10.67 2.86 18.44
CA PRO A 4 10.22 2.23 17.22
C PRO A 4 11.33 1.36 16.62
N LEU A 5 10.93 0.22 16.06
CA LEU A 5 11.86 -0.75 15.52
C LEU A 5 12.48 -0.21 14.22
N ILE A 6 13.81 -0.24 14.12
CA ILE A 6 14.51 0.11 12.88
C ILE A 6 14.45 -1.09 11.93
N THR A 7 13.91 -0.88 10.74
CA THR A 7 13.69 -1.94 9.72
C THR A 7 14.76 -1.97 8.63
N ASP A 8 15.45 -0.84 8.45
CA ASP A 8 16.42 -0.63 7.39
C ASP A 8 17.77 -0.27 7.99
N CYS A 9 18.83 -0.86 7.45
CA CYS A 9 20.19 -0.65 7.94
C CYS A 9 20.64 0.79 7.63
N PRO A 10 20.98 1.64 8.61
CA PRO A 10 21.39 3.02 8.37
C PRO A 10 22.72 3.14 7.60
N VAL A 11 23.46 2.04 7.46
CA VAL A 11 24.75 2.00 6.75
C VAL A 11 24.57 1.66 5.26
N CYS A 12 23.69 0.72 4.93
CA CYS A 12 23.59 0.18 3.57
C CYS A 12 22.16 0.10 3.01
N SER A 13 21.16 0.59 3.75
CA SER A 13 19.74 0.61 3.39
C SER A 13 19.12 -0.77 3.08
N LYS A 14 19.78 -1.87 3.48
CA LYS A 14 19.23 -3.23 3.38
C LYS A 14 18.33 -3.53 4.57
N LYS A 15 17.38 -4.46 4.39
CA LYS A 15 16.48 -4.91 5.45
C LYS A 15 17.23 -5.58 6.59
N LEU A 16 16.89 -5.21 7.82
CA LEU A 16 17.40 -5.83 9.05
C LEU A 16 16.60 -7.10 9.37
N LYS A 17 17.23 -8.01 10.13
CA LYS A 17 16.59 -9.19 10.70
C LYS A 17 16.60 -9.09 12.22
N VAL A 18 15.53 -9.56 12.86
CA VAL A 18 15.48 -9.66 14.31
C VAL A 18 16.30 -10.88 14.73
N LYS A 19 17.24 -10.70 15.67
CA LYS A 19 18.15 -11.76 16.15
C LYS A 19 17.86 -12.26 17.57
N LYS A 20 17.18 -11.44 18.38
CA LYS A 20 17.03 -11.67 19.82
C LYS A 20 15.66 -11.18 20.29
N LEU A 21 14.93 -12.05 20.96
CA LEU A 21 13.66 -11.74 21.63
C LEU A 21 13.83 -11.95 23.13
N HIS A 22 13.27 -11.05 23.94
CA HIS A 22 13.32 -11.14 25.39
C HIS A 22 11.91 -11.15 25.97
N CYS A 23 11.59 -12.18 26.75
CA CYS A 23 10.32 -12.26 27.46
C CYS A 23 10.39 -11.50 28.78
N THR A 24 9.55 -10.49 28.97
CA THR A 24 9.51 -9.70 30.21
C THR A 24 8.86 -10.45 31.38
N HIS A 25 8.15 -11.55 31.13
CA HIS A 25 7.46 -12.33 32.17
C HIS A 25 8.37 -13.40 32.80
N CYS A 26 9.06 -14.20 32.00
CA CYS A 26 9.91 -15.30 32.48
C CYS A 26 11.42 -15.06 32.26
N HIS A 27 11.80 -13.91 31.72
CA HIS A 27 13.18 -13.49 31.44
C HIS A 27 13.96 -14.37 30.44
N THR A 28 13.31 -15.34 29.81
CA THR A 28 13.90 -16.15 28.74
C THR A 28 14.29 -15.26 27.56
N THR A 29 15.50 -15.47 27.07
CA THR A 29 16.01 -14.86 25.84
C THR A 29 16.07 -15.93 24.76
N ILE A 30 15.50 -15.64 23.60
CA ILE A 30 15.50 -16.53 22.44
C ILE A 30 16.32 -15.86 21.34
N GLU A 31 17.39 -16.52 20.91
CA GLU A 31 18.29 -16.03 19.86
C GLU A 31 18.18 -16.92 18.61
N ASN A 32 17.73 -16.33 17.50
CA ASN A 32 17.57 -17.00 16.22
C ASN A 32 17.42 -15.96 15.10
N GLU A 33 17.36 -16.37 13.83
CA GLU A 33 16.90 -15.51 12.75
C GLU A 33 15.37 -15.48 12.69
N PHE A 34 14.80 -14.33 13.07
CA PHE A 34 13.36 -14.11 13.00
C PHE A 34 13.03 -13.25 11.79
N GLU A 35 11.94 -13.63 11.11
CA GLU A 35 11.33 -12.81 10.08
C GLU A 35 10.49 -11.71 10.72
N MET A 36 10.54 -10.52 10.11
CA MET A 36 9.69 -9.40 10.51
C MET A 36 8.36 -9.48 9.77
N SER A 37 7.29 -9.00 10.41
CA SER A 37 6.01 -8.87 9.72
C SER A 37 6.13 -7.90 8.54
N LYS A 38 5.35 -8.12 7.49
CA LYS A 38 5.27 -7.20 6.35
C LYS A 38 4.82 -5.79 6.76
N PHE A 39 4.10 -5.67 7.87
CA PHE A 39 3.66 -4.39 8.42
C PHE A 39 4.82 -3.62 9.05
N ALA A 40 5.87 -4.30 9.52
CA ALA A 40 7.02 -3.63 10.10
C ALA A 40 7.75 -2.75 9.06
N SER A 41 7.69 -3.08 7.77
CA SER A 41 8.29 -2.25 6.71
C SER A 41 7.46 -1.05 6.27
N LEU A 42 6.26 -0.86 6.83
CA LEU A 42 5.41 0.27 6.48
C LEU A 42 5.89 1.54 7.20
N ALA A 43 5.75 2.68 6.53
CA ALA A 43 5.97 3.98 7.15
C ALA A 43 4.93 4.25 8.25
N THR A 44 5.25 5.14 9.20
CA THR A 44 4.33 5.52 10.29
C THR A 44 2.98 5.99 9.75
N GLU A 45 2.97 6.86 8.73
CA GLU A 45 1.73 7.35 8.11
C GLU A 45 0.87 6.23 7.49
N GLN A 46 1.51 5.18 6.98
CA GLN A 46 0.82 4.02 6.41
C GLN A 46 0.20 3.17 7.52
N LEU A 47 0.90 2.99 8.64
CA LEU A 47 0.37 2.30 9.83
C LEU A 47 -0.82 3.05 10.43
N ASP A 48 -0.71 4.37 10.57
CA ASP A 48 -1.78 5.23 11.09
C ASP A 48 -3.03 5.14 10.20
N PHE A 49 -2.85 5.16 8.88
CA PHE A 49 -3.95 4.97 7.94
C PHE A 49 -4.59 3.58 8.10
N ILE A 50 -3.82 2.51 8.27
CA ILE A 50 -4.36 1.15 8.48
C ILE A 50 -5.16 1.09 9.77
N GLU A 51 -4.66 1.69 10.86
CA GLU A 51 -5.36 1.74 12.13
C GLU A 51 -6.74 2.40 11.99
N VAL A 52 -6.78 3.56 11.33
CA VAL A 52 -8.04 4.26 11.05
C VAL A 52 -8.95 3.46 10.12
N PHE A 53 -8.39 2.85 9.07
CA PHE A 53 -9.16 2.03 8.14
C PHE A 53 -9.82 0.84 8.85
N ILE A 54 -9.10 0.17 9.76
CA ILE A 54 -9.63 -0.93 10.57
C ILE A 54 -10.66 -0.43 11.59
N LYS A 55 -10.40 0.72 12.24
CA LYS A 55 -11.35 1.38 13.15
C LYS A 55 -12.68 1.66 12.47
N CYS A 56 -12.65 2.10 11.22
CA CYS A 56 -13.82 2.31 10.35
C CYS A 56 -14.34 1.02 9.70
N ARG A 57 -13.86 -0.17 10.08
CA ARG A 57 -14.29 -1.47 9.54
C ARG A 57 -14.16 -1.57 8.01
N GLY A 58 -13.21 -0.83 7.43
CA GLY A 58 -13.02 -0.73 5.98
C GLY A 58 -14.06 0.12 5.23
N ASN A 59 -14.93 0.84 5.93
CA ASN A 59 -15.90 1.73 5.31
C ASN A 59 -15.21 3.01 4.80
N ILE A 60 -15.00 3.08 3.48
CA ILE A 60 -14.30 4.20 2.85
C ILE A 60 -14.93 5.55 3.19
N LYS A 61 -16.28 5.64 3.24
CA LYS A 61 -16.98 6.90 3.56
C LYS A 61 -16.72 7.37 4.99
N GLU A 62 -16.54 6.44 5.92
CA GLU A 62 -16.19 6.78 7.30
C GLU A 62 -14.73 7.20 7.41
N VAL A 63 -13.83 6.53 6.68
CA VAL A 63 -12.41 6.90 6.62
C VAL A 63 -12.22 8.29 6.02
N GLU A 64 -12.95 8.63 4.95
CA GLU A 64 -12.95 9.97 4.35
C GLU A 64 -13.33 11.04 5.37
N LYS A 65 -14.36 10.79 6.19
CA LYS A 65 -14.81 11.72 7.23
C LYS A 65 -13.80 11.83 8.37
N GLU A 66 -13.28 10.71 8.84
CA GLU A 66 -12.34 10.66 9.97
C GLU A 66 -11.02 11.36 9.61
N LEU A 67 -10.51 11.13 8.40
CA LEU A 67 -9.25 11.70 7.93
C LEU A 67 -9.42 13.04 7.17
N SER A 68 -10.66 13.48 6.94
CA SER A 68 -10.98 14.68 6.14
C SER A 68 -10.31 14.69 4.75
N ILE A 69 -10.31 13.54 4.08
CA ILE A 69 -9.72 13.35 2.75
C ILE A 69 -10.75 12.85 1.75
N SER A 70 -10.47 13.06 0.45
CA SER A 70 -11.35 12.61 -0.63
C SER A 70 -11.27 11.10 -0.90
N TYR A 71 -12.33 10.52 -1.45
CA TYR A 71 -12.42 9.11 -1.86
C TYR A 71 -11.21 8.67 -2.72
N PRO A 72 -10.78 9.45 -3.75
CA PRO A 72 -9.59 9.12 -4.51
C PRO A 72 -8.32 9.03 -3.66
N THR A 73 -8.19 9.88 -2.63
CA THR A 73 -7.06 9.88 -1.71
C THR A 73 -7.06 8.60 -0.85
N VAL A 74 -8.21 8.19 -0.32
CA VAL A 74 -8.33 6.94 0.47
C VAL A 74 -7.96 5.74 -0.38
N ARG A 75 -8.49 5.66 -1.61
CA ARG A 75 -8.15 4.62 -2.59
C ARG A 75 -6.66 4.62 -2.91
N GLY A 76 -6.06 5.79 -3.15
CA GLY A 76 -4.63 5.94 -3.43
C GLY A 76 -3.76 5.40 -2.29
N LYS A 77 -4.06 5.81 -1.05
CA LYS A 77 -3.34 5.32 0.15
C LYS A 77 -3.48 3.81 0.32
N LEU A 78 -4.66 3.23 0.07
CA LEU A 78 -4.85 1.78 0.08
C LEU A 78 -3.96 1.09 -0.97
N THR A 79 -3.92 1.61 -2.19
CA THR A 79 -3.06 1.09 -3.26
C THR A 79 -1.59 1.12 -2.85
N GLU A 80 -1.10 2.26 -2.36
CA GLU A 80 0.29 2.41 -1.89
C GLU A 80 0.65 1.40 -0.77
N ILE A 81 -0.26 1.18 0.17
CA ILE A 81 -0.06 0.22 1.27
C ILE A 81 -0.04 -1.22 0.75
N ILE A 82 -0.94 -1.57 -0.16
CA ILE A 82 -0.99 -2.91 -0.75
C ILE A 82 0.31 -3.20 -1.52
N GLU A 83 0.84 -2.21 -2.25
CA GLU A 83 2.14 -2.30 -2.93
C GLU A 83 3.31 -2.42 -1.95
N ALA A 84 3.32 -1.61 -0.88
CA ALA A 84 4.35 -1.67 0.16
C ALA A 84 4.36 -3.02 0.91
N LEU A 85 3.21 -3.68 1.04
CA LEU A 85 3.10 -5.04 1.56
C LEU A 85 3.52 -6.13 0.55
N GLY A 86 3.93 -5.74 -0.66
CA GLY A 86 4.41 -6.63 -1.73
C GLY A 86 3.29 -7.34 -2.49
N TYR A 87 2.04 -6.88 -2.38
CA TYR A 87 0.95 -7.39 -3.18
C TYR A 87 0.86 -6.61 -4.49
N LYS A 88 0.67 -7.33 -5.60
CA LYS A 88 0.40 -6.68 -6.88
C LYS A 88 -0.99 -6.07 -6.82
N THR A 89 -1.08 -4.75 -6.72
CA THR A 89 -2.31 -4.05 -7.01
C THR A 89 -2.58 -4.26 -8.50
N GLN A 90 -3.80 -4.63 -8.87
CA GLN A 90 -4.21 -4.49 -10.27
C GLN A 90 -4.38 -3.00 -10.56
N SER A 91 -3.29 -2.25 -10.58
CA SER A 91 -3.19 -0.94 -11.23
C SER A 91 -3.24 -1.08 -12.76
N LYS A 92 -3.93 -2.08 -13.31
CA LYS A 92 -4.19 -2.18 -14.75
C LYS A 92 -4.96 -0.94 -15.21
N ASN A 93 -6.03 -0.58 -14.49
CA ASN A 93 -6.92 0.53 -14.86
C ASN A 93 -6.31 1.95 -14.90
N LYS A 94 -5.15 2.23 -14.28
CA LYS A 94 -4.52 3.57 -14.33
C LYS A 94 -3.41 3.65 -15.39
N LEU A 95 -2.64 2.58 -15.53
CA LEU A 95 -1.65 2.42 -16.60
C LEU A 95 -2.33 2.28 -17.96
N ASP A 96 -3.47 1.57 -18.03
CA ASP A 96 -4.19 1.37 -19.28
C ASP A 96 -4.86 2.66 -19.76
N LYS A 97 -5.43 3.48 -18.86
CA LYS A 97 -5.95 4.82 -19.22
C LYS A 97 -4.87 5.78 -19.72
N GLN A 98 -3.71 5.80 -19.06
CA GLN A 98 -2.57 6.61 -19.53
C GLN A 98 -2.04 6.11 -20.87
N LYS A 99 -1.96 4.79 -21.10
CA LYS A 99 -1.56 4.23 -22.40
C LYS A 99 -2.56 4.58 -23.50
N VAL A 100 -3.86 4.47 -23.24
CA VAL A 100 -4.90 4.84 -24.21
C VAL A 100 -4.80 6.32 -24.57
N LEU A 101 -4.55 7.20 -23.59
CA LEU A 101 -4.31 8.62 -23.85
C LEU A 101 -3.04 8.87 -24.69
N THR A 102 -1.94 8.17 -24.39
CA THR A 102 -0.71 8.28 -25.19
C THR A 102 -0.88 7.78 -26.62
N MET A 103 -1.59 6.66 -26.82
CA MET A 103 -1.87 6.11 -28.15
C MET A 103 -2.81 7.00 -28.96
N LEU A 104 -3.71 7.73 -28.30
CA LEU A 104 -4.55 8.73 -28.95
C LEU A 104 -3.73 9.96 -29.36
N ASP A 105 -2.80 10.41 -28.52
CA ASP A 105 -1.93 11.56 -28.78
C ASP A 105 -0.88 11.26 -29.87
N SER A 106 -0.38 10.02 -29.94
CA SER A 106 0.51 9.54 -31.02
C SER A 106 -0.23 9.22 -32.33
N GLY A 107 -1.58 9.22 -32.31
CA GLY A 107 -2.41 8.90 -33.48
C GLY A 107 -2.45 7.41 -33.83
N GLU A 108 -1.99 6.53 -32.94
CA GLU A 108 -2.03 5.07 -33.10
C GLU A 108 -3.45 4.51 -33.00
N ILE A 109 -4.34 5.23 -32.32
CA ILE A 109 -5.77 4.91 -32.21
C ILE A 109 -6.62 6.14 -32.49
N THR A 110 -7.84 5.91 -32.94
CA THR A 110 -8.85 6.95 -33.13
C THR A 110 -9.60 7.26 -31.84
N VAL A 111 -10.26 8.42 -31.80
CA VAL A 111 -11.10 8.85 -30.66
C VAL A 111 -12.18 7.80 -30.34
N ASP A 112 -12.78 7.19 -31.36
CA ASP A 112 -13.84 6.18 -31.19
C ASP A 112 -13.29 4.86 -30.61
N GLU A 113 -12.08 4.47 -31.00
CA GLU A 113 -11.39 3.29 -30.45
C GLU A 113 -10.96 3.52 -28.99
N ALA A 114 -10.46 4.71 -28.67
CA ALA A 114 -10.17 5.10 -27.30
C ALA A 114 -11.42 5.06 -26.41
N ILE A 115 -12.57 5.55 -26.92
CA ILE A 115 -13.84 5.50 -26.19
C ILE A 115 -14.32 4.07 -25.95
N LYS A 116 -14.11 3.15 -26.91
CA LYS A 116 -14.45 1.72 -26.73
C LYS A 116 -13.57 1.05 -25.67
N MET A 117 -12.25 1.21 -25.78
CA MET A 117 -11.29 0.64 -24.82
C MET A 117 -11.56 1.13 -23.40
N LEU A 118 -11.91 2.41 -23.24
CA LEU A 118 -12.28 3.00 -21.93
C LEU A 118 -13.64 2.54 -21.39
N LYS A 119 -14.54 2.05 -22.24
CA LYS A 119 -15.87 1.56 -21.85
C LYS A 119 -15.87 0.07 -21.49
N GLU A 120 -15.07 -0.74 -22.17
CA GLU A 120 -14.93 -2.18 -21.89
C GLU A 120 -14.31 -2.45 -20.50
N ASP A 121 -13.43 -1.56 -20.02
CA ASP A 121 -12.89 -1.61 -18.64
C ASP A 121 -13.92 -1.34 -17.53
N GLY A 122 -15.19 -1.04 -17.89
CA GLY A 122 -16.27 -0.71 -16.96
C GLY A 122 -17.26 -1.84 -16.66
N GLU A 123 -17.20 -2.98 -17.37
CA GLU A 123 -18.25 -4.03 -17.29
C GLU A 123 -17.91 -5.26 -16.43
N ASP A 124 -16.70 -5.41 -15.92
CA ASP A 124 -16.40 -6.46 -14.93
C ASP A 124 -16.66 -5.94 -13.50
N SER A 125 -17.94 -5.90 -13.12
CA SER A 125 -18.41 -5.76 -11.73
C SER A 125 -18.93 -7.09 -11.18
#